data_AF-A0A9W3DTJ9-F1
#
_entry.id   AF-A0A9W3DTJ9-F1
#
_cell.length_a   1.000
_cell.length_b   1.000
_cell.length_c   1.000
_cell.angle_alpha   90.00
_cell.angle_beta   90.00
_cell.angle_gamma   90.00
#
_symmetry.space_group_name_H-M   'P 1'
#
loop_
_entity.id
_entity.type
_entity.pdbx_description
1 polymer ?
#
loop_
_entity_poly.entity_id
_entity_poly.type
_entity_poly.pdbx_seq_one_letter_code
_entity_poly.pdbx_strand_id
1 'polypeptide(L)'
;MASSYSKTSEYELSTIIAGGVAALLVPILLSVVLTGTKKGKKRGVPVKVGGEEGYAMRHARGPDLVDVPWPGATTMAALFEQACKKYSSNRLLGTREFIDKEIVTSSDGRKFEKLHLGEYRWQSYGEVFERVCNFASGLVGDITLILDSGLADPRPVCPLQQDSIG
;
A
#
# COMPACT_ATOMS: atom_id res chain seq x y z
N MET A 1 -74.94 -23.54 8.43
CA MET A 1 -73.91 -24.19 7.60
C MET A 1 -72.75 -23.22 7.48
N ALA A 2 -71.58 -23.67 7.87
CA ALA A 2 -70.45 -22.87 8.28
C ALA A 2 -69.46 -22.59 7.13
N SER A 3 -68.68 -21.54 7.34
CA SER A 3 -67.26 -21.48 6.97
C SER A 3 -66.90 -21.27 5.50
N SER A 4 -67.21 -20.08 4.97
CA SER A 4 -66.55 -19.55 3.75
C SER A 4 -65.71 -18.29 4.01
N TYR A 5 -65.63 -17.84 5.27
CA TYR A 5 -65.00 -16.56 5.64
C TYR A 5 -63.58 -16.69 6.26
N SER A 6 -63.06 -17.91 6.44
CA SER A 6 -61.71 -18.14 7.00
C SER A 6 -60.62 -18.30 5.93
N LYS A 7 -60.96 -18.82 4.74
CA LYS A 7 -59.99 -19.16 3.70
C LYS A 7 -59.36 -17.94 3.02
N THR A 8 -60.05 -16.79 3.07
CA THR A 8 -59.57 -15.56 2.44
C THR A 8 -58.50 -14.84 3.26
N SER A 9 -58.65 -14.84 4.59
CA SER A 9 -57.66 -14.29 5.52
C SER A 9 -56.34 -15.08 5.51
N GLU A 10 -56.39 -16.38 5.25
CA GLU A 10 -55.22 -17.25 5.25
C GLU A 10 -54.33 -17.03 4.02
N TYR A 11 -54.91 -16.75 2.84
CA TYR A 11 -54.10 -16.46 1.65
C TYR A 11 -53.45 -15.07 1.74
N GLU A 12 -54.13 -14.05 2.27
CA GLU A 12 -53.60 -12.69 2.48
C GLU A 12 -52.39 -12.71 3.42
N LEU A 13 -52.44 -13.52 4.48
CA LEU A 13 -51.30 -13.67 5.39
C LEU A 13 -50.15 -14.40 4.70
N SER A 14 -50.43 -15.44 3.91
CA SER A 14 -49.40 -16.21 3.21
C SER A 14 -48.67 -15.42 2.13
N THR A 15 -49.34 -14.49 1.44
CA THR A 15 -48.73 -13.61 0.43
C THR A 15 -47.83 -12.57 1.07
N ILE A 16 -48.21 -12.03 2.24
CA ILE A 16 -47.38 -11.10 3.02
C ILE A 16 -46.13 -11.82 3.54
N ILE A 17 -46.28 -13.02 4.09
CA ILE A 17 -45.14 -13.82 4.58
C ILE A 17 -44.22 -14.22 3.42
N ALA A 18 -44.77 -14.72 2.32
CA ALA A 18 -43.98 -15.09 1.15
C ALA A 18 -43.26 -13.88 0.53
N GLY A 19 -43.92 -12.73 0.47
CA GLY A 19 -43.32 -11.47 0.00
C GLY A 19 -42.19 -10.99 0.90
N GLY A 20 -42.37 -11.05 2.23
CA GLY A 20 -41.34 -10.69 3.20
C GLY A 20 -40.12 -11.62 3.14
N VAL A 21 -40.35 -12.94 3.01
CA VAL A 21 -39.27 -13.92 2.86
C VAL A 21 -38.52 -13.71 1.54
N ALA A 22 -39.22 -13.48 0.43
CA ALA A 22 -38.59 -13.18 -0.85
C ALA A 22 -37.78 -11.87 -0.81
N ALA A 23 -38.32 -10.82 -0.17
CA ALA A 23 -37.64 -9.52 -0.02
C ALA A 23 -36.36 -9.61 0.82
N LEU A 24 -36.23 -10.61 1.69
CA LEU A 24 -35.04 -10.83 2.50
C LEU A 24 -34.05 -11.78 1.80
N LEU A 25 -34.54 -12.82 1.13
CA LEU A 25 -33.71 -13.80 0.43
C LEU A 25 -33.07 -13.26 -0.87
N VAL A 26 -33.81 -12.49 -1.67
CA VAL A 26 -33.32 -11.94 -2.94
C VAL A 26 -32.07 -11.05 -2.76
N PRO A 27 -32.03 -10.05 -1.86
CA PRO A 27 -30.84 -9.23 -1.66
C PRO A 27 -29.69 -10.01 -1.03
N ILE A 28 -29.95 -11.02 -0.20
CA ILE A 28 -28.90 -11.89 0.36
C ILE A 28 -28.26 -12.72 -0.74
N LEU A 29 -29.06 -13.38 -1.58
CA LEU A 29 -28.56 -14.16 -2.71
C LEU A 29 -27.83 -13.28 -3.73
N LEU A 30 -28.38 -12.11 -4.04
CA LEU A 30 -27.72 -11.13 -4.91
C LEU A 30 -26.41 -10.64 -4.30
N SER A 31 -26.36 -10.39 -2.99
CA SER A 31 -25.13 -10.00 -2.29
C SER A 31 -24.06 -11.08 -2.38
N VAL A 32 -24.42 -12.35 -2.20
CA VAL A 32 -23.48 -13.49 -2.33
C VAL A 32 -22.95 -13.65 -3.75
N VAL A 33 -23.79 -13.45 -4.77
CA VAL A 33 -23.37 -13.48 -6.18
C VAL A 33 -22.46 -12.30 -6.52
N LEU A 34 -22.74 -11.10 -6.01
CA LEU A 34 -21.93 -9.90 -6.23
C LEU A 34 -20.63 -9.91 -5.41
N THR A 35 -20.60 -10.58 -4.25
CA THR A 35 -19.40 -10.79 -3.46
C THR A 35 -18.69 -12.08 -3.87
N GLY A 36 -18.27 -12.13 -5.14
CA GLY A 36 -17.41 -13.19 -5.65
C GLY A 36 -16.23 -13.45 -4.72
N THR A 37 -15.93 -14.73 -4.48
CA THR A 37 -14.86 -15.17 -3.58
C THR A 37 -13.56 -14.47 -3.96
N LYS A 38 -13.12 -13.50 -3.15
CA LYS A 38 -11.84 -12.81 -3.36
C LYS A 38 -10.74 -13.85 -3.11
N LYS A 39 -10.28 -14.53 -4.16
CA LYS A 39 -9.09 -15.37 -4.11
C LYS A 39 -7.97 -14.49 -3.57
N GLY A 40 -7.43 -14.86 -2.40
CA GLY A 40 -6.35 -14.11 -1.75
C GLY A 40 -5.22 -13.86 -2.74
N LYS A 41 -4.60 -12.68 -2.67
CA LYS A 41 -3.47 -12.32 -3.54
C LYS A 41 -2.37 -13.36 -3.38
N LYS A 42 -2.26 -14.30 -4.32
CA LYS A 42 -1.16 -15.27 -4.37
C LYS A 42 0.11 -14.51 -4.71
N ARG A 43 1.02 -14.37 -3.74
CA ARG A 43 2.28 -13.62 -3.90
C ARG A 43 3.33 -14.36 -4.74
N GLY A 44 3.10 -15.63 -5.08
CA GLY A 44 3.99 -16.44 -5.92
C GLY A 44 3.22 -17.43 -6.79
N VAL A 45 3.83 -17.78 -7.92
CA VAL A 45 3.33 -18.77 -8.87
C VAL A 45 4.20 -20.02 -8.75
N PRO A 46 3.63 -21.23 -8.54
CA PRO A 46 4.43 -22.44 -8.47
C PRO A 46 5.08 -22.74 -9.82
N VAL A 47 6.34 -23.14 -9.80
CA VAL A 47 7.13 -23.52 -10.98
C VAL A 47 7.64 -24.92 -10.78
N LYS A 48 7.43 -25.78 -11.78
CA LYS A 48 8.04 -27.11 -11.79
C LYS A 48 9.51 -26.96 -12.17
N VAL A 49 10.40 -27.06 -11.19
CA VAL A 49 11.84 -27.23 -11.42
C VAL A 49 12.14 -28.72 -11.51
N GLY A 50 13.03 -29.13 -12.41
CA GLY A 50 13.37 -30.54 -12.59
C GLY A 50 14.31 -31.03 -11.49
N GLY A 51 14.05 -32.20 -10.93
CA GLY A 51 14.99 -32.93 -10.08
C GLY A 51 14.43 -33.43 -8.75
N GLU A 52 13.60 -32.64 -8.06
CA GLU A 52 13.08 -32.98 -6.72
C GLU A 52 11.65 -32.47 -6.51
N GLU A 53 10.86 -33.12 -5.65
CA GLU A 53 9.54 -32.64 -5.22
C GLU A 53 9.68 -31.40 -4.35
N GLY A 54 9.85 -30.23 -4.98
CA GLY A 54 10.02 -28.94 -4.30
C GLY A 54 8.91 -27.94 -4.59
N TYR A 55 8.62 -27.08 -3.61
CA TYR A 55 7.68 -25.96 -3.75
C TYR A 55 8.41 -24.71 -4.31
N ALA A 56 8.97 -24.83 -5.52
CA ALA A 56 9.61 -23.69 -6.16
C ALA A 56 8.54 -22.67 -6.58
N MET A 57 8.71 -21.43 -6.14
CA MET A 57 7.76 -20.34 -6.38
C MET A 57 8.48 -19.22 -7.13
N ARG A 58 7.88 -18.71 -8.20
CA ARG A 58 8.35 -17.51 -8.91
C ARG A 58 7.51 -16.28 -8.57
N HIS A 59 8.07 -15.12 -8.89
CA HIS A 59 7.35 -13.85 -8.83
C HIS A 59 6.07 -13.90 -9.69
N ALA A 60 4.96 -13.42 -9.15
CA ALA A 60 3.67 -13.57 -9.81
C ALA A 60 3.45 -12.62 -11.01
N ARG A 61 4.21 -11.53 -11.11
CA ARG A 61 4.00 -10.51 -12.16
C ARG A 61 4.84 -10.72 -13.42
N GLY A 62 5.85 -11.58 -13.37
CA GLY A 62 6.73 -11.82 -14.51
C GLY A 62 7.67 -13.00 -14.26
N PRO A 63 8.10 -13.70 -15.33
CA PRO A 63 9.09 -14.76 -15.23
C PRO A 63 10.49 -14.22 -14.94
N ASP A 64 10.73 -12.95 -15.28
CA ASP A 64 12.05 -12.32 -15.19
C ASP A 64 12.35 -11.85 -13.76
N LEU A 65 13.65 -11.83 -13.45
CA LEU A 65 14.15 -11.25 -12.22
C LEU A 65 13.91 -9.74 -12.25
N VAL A 66 13.43 -9.19 -11.14
CA VAL A 66 13.27 -7.73 -11.02
C VAL A 66 14.64 -7.15 -10.69
N ASP A 67 15.34 -6.69 -11.72
CA ASP A 67 16.69 -6.12 -11.57
C ASP A 67 16.66 -4.74 -10.92
N VAL A 68 15.67 -3.91 -11.26
CA VAL A 68 15.45 -2.58 -10.65
C VAL A 68 13.99 -2.42 -10.20
N PRO A 69 13.74 -1.88 -8.99
CA PRO A 69 12.37 -1.73 -8.48
C PRO A 69 11.49 -0.87 -9.39
N TRP A 70 12.07 0.19 -9.98
CA TRP A 70 11.47 1.04 -11.02
C TRP A 70 12.46 1.29 -12.16
N PRO A 71 11.98 1.49 -13.40
CA PRO A 71 12.83 1.84 -14.53
C PRO A 71 13.73 3.04 -14.22
N GLY A 72 15.04 2.91 -14.46
CA GLY A 72 16.02 3.96 -14.20
C GLY A 72 16.45 4.13 -12.74
N ALA A 73 15.90 3.38 -11.79
CA ALA A 73 16.29 3.42 -10.37
C ALA A 73 17.42 2.42 -10.07
N THR A 74 18.58 2.59 -10.72
CA THR A 74 19.73 1.67 -10.61
C THR A 74 20.50 1.80 -9.29
N THR A 75 20.27 2.87 -8.53
CA THR A 75 20.85 3.09 -7.20
C THR A 75 19.76 3.38 -6.17
N MET A 76 20.07 3.16 -4.88
CA MET A 76 19.16 3.52 -3.79
C MET A 76 18.85 5.03 -3.77
N ALA A 77 19.82 5.87 -4.13
CA ALA A 77 19.63 7.31 -4.25
C ALA A 77 18.64 7.65 -5.38
N ALA A 78 18.82 7.06 -6.57
CA ALA A 78 17.91 7.26 -7.70
C ALA A 78 16.49 6.76 -7.37
N LEU A 79 16.35 5.62 -6.68
CA LEU A 79 15.06 5.13 -6.22
C LEU A 79 14.39 6.09 -5.22
N PHE A 80 15.17 6.59 -4.25
CA PHE A 80 14.68 7.54 -3.25
C PHE A 80 14.22 8.84 -3.91
N GLU A 81 15.01 9.39 -4.82
CA GLU A 81 14.66 10.58 -5.60
C GLU A 81 13.39 10.37 -6.43
N GLN A 82 13.29 9.26 -7.16
CA GLN A 82 12.08 8.94 -7.92
C GLN A 82 10.85 8.83 -7.00
N ALA A 83 10.99 8.21 -5.82
CA ALA A 83 9.91 8.08 -4.86
C ALA A 83 9.48 9.45 -4.31
N CYS A 84 10.45 10.30 -4.00
CA CYS A 84 10.22 11.66 -3.53
C CYS A 84 9.52 12.54 -4.57
N LYS A 85 9.95 12.46 -5.84
CA LYS A 85 9.28 13.18 -6.94
C LYS A 85 7.85 12.67 -7.16
N LYS A 86 7.66 11.35 -7.17
CA LYS A 86 6.35 10.73 -7.46
C LYS A 86 5.31 10.98 -6.37
N TYR A 87 5.71 11.01 -5.11
CA TYR A 87 4.81 11.13 -3.96
C TYR A 87 5.04 12.39 -3.15
N SER A 88 5.52 13.47 -3.79
CA SER A 88 6.02 14.69 -3.14
C SER A 88 5.12 15.23 -2.02
N SER A 89 3.81 15.27 -2.22
CA SER A 89 2.83 15.78 -1.24
C SER A 89 2.39 14.77 -0.17
N ASN A 90 2.76 13.49 -0.28
CA ASN A 90 2.38 12.46 0.66
C ASN A 90 3.26 12.52 1.92
N ARG A 91 2.74 12.03 3.05
CA ARG A 91 3.48 11.91 4.31
C ARG A 91 4.57 10.82 4.19
N LEU A 92 5.80 11.15 4.59
CA LEU A 92 6.95 10.24 4.63
C LEU A 92 7.45 10.00 6.06
N LEU A 93 7.87 11.05 6.76
CA LEU A 93 8.46 10.94 8.11
C LEU A 93 7.54 11.58 9.15
N GLY A 94 7.32 10.88 10.27
CA GLY A 94 6.55 11.39 11.40
C GLY A 94 7.43 11.51 12.64
N THR A 95 7.54 12.72 13.19
CA THR A 95 8.24 12.98 14.45
C THR A 95 7.23 13.33 15.52
N ARG A 96 7.40 12.76 16.71
CA ARG A 96 6.51 13.05 17.84
C ARG A 96 6.97 14.31 18.56
N GLU A 97 6.03 15.20 18.85
CA GLU A 97 6.33 16.43 19.59
C GLU A 97 6.73 16.10 21.04
N PHE A 98 7.84 16.69 21.50
CA PHE A 98 8.24 16.61 22.90
C PHE A 98 7.56 17.73 23.68
N ILE A 99 6.78 17.37 24.71
CA ILE A 99 6.07 18.34 25.54
C ILE A 99 6.85 18.60 26.82
N ASP A 100 7.11 17.56 27.59
CA ASP A 100 7.74 17.69 28.91
C ASP A 100 8.41 16.37 29.34
N LYS A 101 9.20 16.43 30.41
CA LYS A 101 9.92 15.30 30.98
C LYS A 101 9.85 15.34 32.50
N GLU A 102 9.27 14.31 33.09
CA GLU A 102 9.15 14.13 34.53
C GLU A 102 10.15 13.08 35.03
N ILE A 103 10.86 13.36 36.13
CA ILE A 103 11.74 12.37 36.77
C ILE A 103 10.97 11.66 37.88
N VAL A 104 10.66 10.38 37.66
CA VAL A 104 9.94 9.54 38.62
C VAL A 104 10.93 8.67 39.37
N THR A 105 10.87 8.69 40.70
CA THR A 105 11.68 7.78 41.52
C THR A 105 10.86 6.52 41.80
N SER A 106 11.39 5.37 41.41
CA SER A 106 10.79 4.06 41.69
C SER A 106 10.89 3.72 43.19
N SER A 107 10.10 2.74 43.64
CA SER A 107 10.15 2.18 45.00
C SER A 107 11.57 1.77 45.41
N ASP A 108 12.38 1.36 44.44
CA ASP A 108 13.73 0.85 44.63
C ASP A 108 14.80 1.98 44.61
N GLY A 109 14.37 3.25 44.63
CA GLY A 109 15.24 4.44 44.63
C GLY A 109 15.83 4.83 43.26
N ARG A 110 15.59 4.04 42.21
CA ARG A 110 16.03 4.35 40.83
C ARG A 110 15.19 5.49 40.24
N LYS A 111 15.85 6.44 39.57
CA LYS A 111 15.19 7.55 38.87
C LYS A 111 14.97 7.19 37.40
N PHE A 112 13.75 7.38 36.92
CA PHE A 112 13.35 7.17 35.53
C PHE A 112 12.83 8.46 34.93
N GLU A 113 13.11 8.65 33.64
CA GLU A 113 12.63 9.80 32.89
C GLU A 113 11.38 9.41 32.14
N LYS A 114 10.25 9.97 32.56
CA LYS A 114 8.96 9.81 31.90
C LYS A 114 8.77 10.98 30.94
N LEU A 115 8.79 10.70 29.65
CA LEU A 115 8.58 11.70 28.60
C LEU A 115 7.08 11.89 28.32
N HIS A 116 6.62 13.13 28.36
CA HIS A 116 5.33 13.55 27.84
C HIS A 116 5.49 13.91 26.37
N LEU A 117 4.87 13.12 25.51
CA LEU A 117 4.97 13.25 24.06
C LEU A 117 3.61 13.57 23.46
N GLY A 118 3.55 14.63 22.66
CA GLY A 118 2.36 15.12 21.97
C GLY A 118 2.05 14.38 20.69
N GLU A 119 1.42 15.07 19.76
CA GLU A 119 0.99 14.53 18.47
C GLU A 119 2.16 14.32 17.50
N TYR A 120 1.93 13.45 16.50
CA TYR A 120 2.87 13.27 15.40
C TYR A 120 2.77 14.41 14.40
N ARG A 121 3.90 15.09 14.18
CA ARG A 121 4.09 16.03 13.08
C ARG A 121 4.72 15.29 11.91
N TRP A 122 4.06 15.37 10.75
CA TRP A 122 4.47 14.66 9.55
C TRP A 122 5.14 15.60 8.55
N GLN A 123 6.18 15.09 7.91
CA GLN A 123 6.85 15.74 6.80
C GLN A 123 6.54 15.02 5.51
N SER A 124 6.40 15.78 4.43
CA SER A 124 6.13 15.25 3.11
C SER A 124 7.38 14.65 2.45
N TYR A 125 7.20 13.81 1.43
CA TYR A 125 8.32 13.30 0.62
C TYR A 125 9.15 14.45 0.01
N GLY A 126 8.50 15.52 -0.45
CA GLY A 126 9.18 16.68 -1.03
C GLY A 126 10.02 17.44 -0.01
N GLU A 127 9.46 17.73 1.16
CA GLU A 127 10.17 18.43 2.26
C GLU A 127 11.40 17.64 2.74
N VAL A 128 11.26 16.31 2.84
CA VAL A 128 12.36 15.45 3.25
C VAL A 128 13.44 15.38 2.17
N PHE A 129 13.05 15.32 0.89
CA PHE A 129 13.99 15.32 -0.21
C PHE A 129 14.83 16.60 -0.23
N GLU A 130 14.19 17.77 -0.12
CA GLU A 130 14.87 19.06 -0.05
C GLU A 130 15.86 19.11 1.12
N ARG A 131 15.45 18.65 2.30
CA ARG A 131 16.35 18.59 3.46
C ARG A 131 17.56 17.69 3.23
N VAL A 132 17.36 16.51 2.62
CA VAL A 132 18.46 15.58 2.31
C VAL A 132 19.41 16.19 1.29
N CYS A 133 18.90 16.86 0.24
CA CYS A 133 19.72 17.59 -0.72
C CYS A 133 20.54 18.69 -0.04
N ASN A 134 19.90 19.53 0.77
CA ASN A 134 20.60 20.60 1.51
C ASN A 134 21.66 20.06 2.46
N PHE A 135 21.37 18.94 3.12
CA PHE A 135 22.35 18.26 3.98
C PHE A 135 23.54 17.73 3.16
N ALA A 136 23.28 17.01 2.06
CA ALA A 136 24.32 16.48 1.17
C ALA A 136 25.20 17.58 0.57
N SER A 137 24.60 18.71 0.18
CA SER A 137 25.31 19.92 -0.27
C SER A 137 26.22 20.54 0.78
N GLY A 138 25.94 20.33 2.06
CA GLY A 138 26.85 20.73 3.14
C GLY A 138 28.04 19.78 3.33
N LEU A 139 27.92 18.52 2.90
CA LEU A 139 29.00 17.51 2.98
C LEU A 139 29.94 17.59 1.78
N VAL A 140 29.40 17.82 0.59
CA VAL A 140 30.16 18.02 -0.63
C VAL A 140 30.49 19.49 -0.70
N GLY A 141 31.69 19.88 -0.25
CA GLY A 141 32.13 21.29 -0.14
C GLY A 141 32.15 22.10 -1.44
N ASP A 142 31.68 21.54 -2.55
CA ASP A 142 31.48 22.20 -3.83
C ASP A 142 30.05 21.94 -4.35
N ILE A 143 29.18 22.94 -4.20
CA ILE A 143 27.74 22.86 -4.53
C ILE A 143 27.51 22.60 -6.03
N THR A 144 28.49 22.99 -6.84
CA THR A 144 28.53 22.80 -8.29
C THR A 144 28.57 21.31 -8.66
N LEU A 145 29.21 20.46 -7.87
CA LEU A 145 29.31 19.03 -8.17
C LEU A 145 27.99 18.28 -7.99
N ILE A 146 27.04 18.78 -7.17
CA ILE A 146 25.71 18.15 -7.03
C ILE A 146 24.79 18.52 -8.20
N LEU A 147 24.98 19.71 -8.78
CA LEU A 147 24.20 20.17 -9.93
C LEU A 147 24.81 19.74 -11.28
N ASP A 148 26.14 19.62 -11.37
CA ASP A 148 26.86 19.22 -12.61
C ASP A 148 27.08 17.71 -12.75
N SER A 149 26.91 16.89 -11.71
CA SER A 149 27.06 15.43 -11.83
C SER A 149 25.88 14.71 -12.51
N GLY A 150 24.96 15.44 -13.16
CA GLY A 150 23.97 14.81 -14.05
C GLY A 150 22.92 13.95 -13.33
N LEU A 151 22.53 14.31 -12.11
CA LEU A 151 21.36 13.71 -11.43
C LEU A 151 20.02 14.22 -12.01
N ALA A 152 20.07 15.24 -12.87
CA ALA A 152 18.95 15.75 -13.66
C ALA A 152 19.16 15.59 -15.17
N ASP A 153 19.84 14.54 -15.62
CA ASP A 153 19.96 14.25 -17.06
C ASP A 153 18.72 13.47 -17.57
N PRO A 154 17.83 14.06 -18.39
CA PRO A 154 16.85 13.30 -19.15
C PRO A 154 17.56 12.67 -20.33
N ARG A 155 18.42 11.66 -20.10
CA ARG A 155 18.98 10.94 -21.25
C ARG A 155 17.81 10.34 -22.03
N PRO A 156 17.74 10.57 -23.35
CA PRO A 156 16.76 9.89 -24.17
C PRO A 156 17.01 8.39 -23.98
N VAL A 157 15.95 7.71 -23.57
CA VAL A 157 15.85 6.25 -23.63
C VAL A 157 16.40 5.84 -24.99
N CYS A 158 17.37 4.92 -24.99
CA CYS A 158 18.01 4.40 -26.19
C CYS A 158 16.97 4.17 -27.30
N PRO A 159 17.27 4.54 -28.56
CA PRO A 159 16.34 4.28 -29.64
C PRO A 159 16.05 2.79 -29.65
N LEU A 160 14.76 2.47 -29.60
CA LEU A 160 14.25 1.15 -29.90
C LEU A 160 14.95 0.68 -31.17
N GLN A 161 15.68 -0.42 -31.04
CA GLN A 161 16.04 -1.28 -32.15
C GLN A 161 14.72 -1.59 -32.87
N GLN A 162 14.46 -0.90 -33.97
CA GLN A 162 13.47 -1.30 -34.95
C GLN A 162 14.07 -2.53 -35.63
N ASP A 163 13.78 -3.68 -35.04
CA ASP A 163 13.95 -4.94 -35.75
C ASP A 163 12.96 -4.94 -36.91
N SER A 164 13.53 -4.81 -38.10
CA SER A 164 12.92 -5.04 -39.40
C SER A 164 12.14 -6.36 -39.42
N ILE A 165 10.82 -6.27 -39.50
CA ILE A 165 9.96 -7.32 -40.06
C ILE A 165 8.84 -6.62 -40.84
N GLY A 166 8.91 -6.71 -42.18
CA GLY A 166 7.91 -6.21 -43.12
C GLY A 166 8.51 -5.46 -44.29
#